data_AF-A0A2K3E1G2-F1
#
_entry.id   AF-A0A2K3E1G2-F1
#
_cell.length_a   1.000
_cell.length_b   1.000
_cell.length_c   1.000
_cell.angle_alpha   90.00
_cell.angle_beta   90.00
_cell.angle_gamma   90.00
#
_symmetry.space_group_name_H-M   'P 1'
#
loop_
_entity.id
_entity.type
_entity.pdbx_description
1 polymer ?
#
loop_
_entity_poly.entity_id
_entity_poly.type
_entity_poly.pdbx_seq_one_letter_code
_entity_poly.pdbx_strand_id
1 'polypeptide(L)'
;MEKLRAAGKAVETVFVSGDRDEASMNEYHSHMTWPALPFSDKKRNDELNSCFEVEGIPTLVVLDEQFNVITTDGREAVASDTECTRFSWRPQPTHQLRGGTIDNINEGPCHGGGGRCGG
;
A
#
# COMPACT_ATOMS: atom_id res chain seq x y z
N MET A 1 10.56 -8.28 -9.85
CA MET A 1 11.71 -8.05 -8.94
C MET A 1 13.02 -8.67 -9.42
N GLU A 2 13.02 -9.83 -10.09
CA GLU A 2 14.28 -10.45 -10.56
C GLU A 2 15.10 -9.57 -11.51
N LYS A 3 14.45 -8.87 -12.46
CA LYS A 3 15.10 -7.90 -13.34
C LYS A 3 15.86 -6.81 -12.58
N LEU A 4 15.33 -6.34 -11.45
CA LEU A 4 15.97 -5.31 -10.62
C LEU A 4 17.22 -5.84 -9.93
N ARG A 5 17.12 -7.05 -9.37
CA ARG A 5 18.27 -7.75 -8.79
C ARG A 5 19.34 -8.03 -9.84
N ALA A 6 18.95 -8.47 -11.03
CA ALA A 6 19.85 -8.70 -12.17
C ALA A 6 20.50 -7.40 -12.68
N ALA A 7 19.79 -6.27 -12.61
CA ALA A 7 20.32 -4.94 -12.90
C ALA A 7 21.23 -4.36 -11.79
N GLY A 8 21.53 -5.15 -10.74
CA GLY A 8 22.40 -4.73 -9.63
C GLY A 8 21.78 -3.72 -8.67
N LYS A 9 20.44 -3.60 -8.66
CA LYS A 9 19.74 -2.74 -7.69
C LYS A 9 19.65 -3.45 -6.34
N ALA A 10 20.01 -2.75 -5.27
CA ALA A 10 19.81 -3.22 -3.90
C ALA A 10 18.31 -3.14 -3.55
N VAL A 11 17.60 -4.24 -3.80
CA VAL A 11 16.16 -4.36 -3.57
C VAL A 11 15.90 -5.65 -2.82
N GLU A 12 15.20 -5.52 -1.70
CA GLU A 12 14.67 -6.64 -0.96
C GLU A 12 13.15 -6.69 -1.13
N THR A 13 12.59 -7.89 -1.12
CA THR A 13 11.14 -8.10 -1.20
C THR A 13 10.79 -9.10 -0.15
N VAL A 14 9.81 -8.78 0.69
CA VAL A 14 9.30 -9.67 1.72
C VAL A 14 7.84 -9.96 1.40
N PHE A 15 7.50 -11.24 1.30
CA PHE A 15 6.13 -11.67 1.11
C PHE A 15 5.40 -11.68 2.45
N VAL A 16 4.27 -10.98 2.52
CA VAL A 16 3.33 -11.04 3.64
C VAL A 16 2.08 -11.74 3.14
N SER A 17 1.79 -12.90 3.71
CA SER A 17 0.63 -13.71 3.30
C SER A 17 -0.66 -13.11 3.83
N GLY A 18 -1.68 -13.02 2.96
CA GLY A 18 -3.07 -12.79 3.34
C GLY A 18 -3.91 -14.07 3.34
N ASP A 19 -3.26 -15.24 3.28
CA ASP A 19 -3.92 -16.54 3.17
C ASP A 19 -4.56 -16.95 4.50
N ARG A 20 -5.58 -17.81 4.42
CA ARG A 20 -6.34 -18.27 5.59
C ARG A 20 -5.58 -19.35 6.39
N ASP A 21 -4.67 -20.07 5.75
CA ASP A 21 -3.91 -21.16 6.32
C ASP A 21 -2.49 -21.23 5.76
N GLU A 22 -1.60 -21.87 6.54
CA GLU A 22 -0.18 -22.00 6.24
C GLU A 22 0.10 -22.86 5.00
N ALA A 23 -0.75 -23.85 4.72
CA ALA A 23 -0.58 -24.73 3.56
C ALA A 23 -0.76 -23.94 2.25
N SER A 24 -1.82 -23.13 2.19
CA SER A 24 -2.10 -22.22 1.07
C SER A 24 -0.98 -21.20 0.87
N MET A 25 -0.47 -20.62 1.97
CA MET A 25 0.69 -19.73 1.93
C MET A 25 1.91 -20.43 1.33
N ASN A 26 2.23 -21.65 1.78
CA ASN A 26 3.41 -22.38 1.35
C ASN A 26 3.32 -22.79 -0.13
N GLU A 27 2.14 -23.20 -0.61
CA GLU A 27 1.90 -23.50 -2.02
C GLU A 27 2.04 -22.26 -2.90
N TYR A 28 1.50 -21.12 -2.46
CA TYR A 28 1.63 -19.87 -3.20
C TYR A 28 3.07 -19.36 -3.21
N HIS A 29 3.76 -19.49 -2.08
CA HIS A 29 5.14 -19.04 -1.89
C HIS A 29 6.18 -19.95 -2.58
N SER A 30 5.87 -21.21 -2.86
CA SER A 30 6.83 -22.19 -3.42
C SER A 30 7.43 -21.78 -4.76
N HIS A 31 6.77 -20.90 -5.50
CA HIS A 31 7.22 -20.38 -6.80
C HIS A 31 7.98 -19.05 -6.68
N MET A 32 8.14 -18.52 -5.46
CA MET A 32 8.77 -17.22 -5.20
C MET A 32 10.17 -17.40 -4.62
N THR A 33 11.11 -16.54 -5.04
CA THR A 33 12.49 -16.48 -4.53
C THR A 33 12.68 -15.40 -3.46
N TRP A 34 11.60 -14.92 -2.86
CA TRP A 34 11.62 -13.86 -1.85
C TRP A 34 11.40 -14.46 -0.47
N PRO A 35 12.03 -13.95 0.59
CA PRO A 35 11.68 -14.35 1.95
C PRO A 35 10.21 -14.01 2.25
N ALA A 36 9.57 -14.80 3.10
CA ALA A 36 8.21 -14.57 3.57
C ALA A 36 8.18 -14.35 5.09
N LEU A 37 7.25 -13.52 5.54
CA LEU A 37 6.93 -13.41 6.97
C LEU A 37 6.35 -14.76 7.45
N PRO A 38 6.89 -15.37 8.53
CA PRO A 38 6.37 -16.63 9.02
C PRO A 38 4.87 -16.55 9.34
N PHE A 39 4.08 -17.52 8.88
CA PHE A 39 2.62 -17.55 9.09
C PHE A 39 2.23 -17.47 10.58
N SER A 40 3.07 -18.02 11.46
CA SER A 40 2.87 -17.97 12.91
C SER A 40 2.88 -16.55 13.50
N ASP A 41 3.53 -15.58 12.84
CA ASP A 41 3.68 -14.21 13.34
C ASP A 41 2.51 -13.32 12.88
N LYS A 42 1.30 -13.73 13.25
CA LYS A 42 0.06 -13.01 12.88
C LYS A 42 0.03 -11.59 13.42
N LYS A 43 0.60 -11.37 14.61
CA LYS A 43 0.68 -10.04 15.22
C LYS A 43 1.43 -9.07 14.30
N ARG A 44 2.60 -9.47 13.80
CA ARG A 44 3.37 -8.61 12.88
C ARG A 44 2.65 -8.41 11.54
N ASN A 45 1.93 -9.43 11.06
CA ASN A 45 1.09 -9.31 9.87
C ASN A 45 0.00 -8.24 10.06
N ASP A 46 -0.75 -8.30 11.17
CA ASP A 46 -1.80 -7.34 11.50
C ASP A 46 -1.26 -5.91 11.68
N GLU A 47 -0.09 -5.77 12.31
CA GLU A 47 0.61 -4.49 12.45
C GLU A 47 0.99 -3.90 11.08
N LEU A 48 1.52 -4.72 10.16
CA LEU A 48 1.87 -4.28 8.82
C LEU A 48 0.64 -3.90 7.99
N ASN A 49 -0.43 -4.70 8.04
CA ASN A 49 -1.68 -4.38 7.35
C ASN A 49 -2.28 -3.07 7.85
N SER A 50 -2.22 -2.82 9.16
CA SER A 50 -2.70 -1.57 9.77
C SER A 50 -1.80 -0.38 9.44
N CYS A 51 -0.47 -0.54 9.51
CA CYS A 51 0.49 0.53 9.23
C CYS A 51 0.43 1.02 7.79
N PHE A 52 0.13 0.13 6.84
CA PHE A 52 0.05 0.47 5.42
C PHE A 52 -1.37 0.57 4.89
N GLU A 53 -2.38 0.54 5.77
CA GLU A 53 -3.80 0.65 5.43
C GLU A 53 -4.20 -0.29 4.28
N VAL A 54 -3.77 -1.56 4.36
CA VAL A 54 -3.99 -2.55 3.30
C VAL A 54 -5.46 -2.99 3.31
N GLU A 55 -6.26 -2.45 2.38
CA GLU A 55 -7.70 -2.76 2.28
C GLU A 55 -8.02 -4.02 1.45
N GLY A 56 -7.07 -4.52 0.66
CA GLY A 56 -7.28 -5.68 -0.20
C GLY A 56 -6.00 -6.28 -0.76
N ILE A 57 -6.12 -7.47 -1.36
CA ILE A 57 -5.02 -8.18 -2.03
C ILE A 57 -5.28 -8.33 -3.53
N PRO A 58 -4.25 -8.25 -4.40
CA PRO A 58 -2.83 -8.06 -4.07
C PRO A 58 -2.44 -6.59 -3.87
N THR A 59 -1.69 -6.28 -2.80
CA THR A 59 -1.11 -4.96 -2.50
C THR A 59 0.42 -5.06 -2.44
N LEU A 60 1.11 -4.04 -2.96
CA LEU A 60 2.57 -3.94 -2.92
C LEU A 60 2.97 -2.56 -2.43
N VAL A 61 3.56 -2.52 -1.24
CA VAL A 61 4.10 -1.29 -0.65
C VAL A 61 5.60 -1.22 -0.93
N VAL A 62 6.06 -0.05 -1.34
CA VAL A 62 7.46 0.21 -1.63
C VAL A 62 7.98 1.17 -0.57
N LEU A 63 9.09 0.79 0.07
CA LEU A 63 9.73 1.57 1.12
C LEU A 63 11.12 2.05 0.65
N ASP A 64 11.61 3.15 1.22
CA ASP A 64 13.00 3.57 1.08
C ASP A 64 13.93 2.86 2.08
N GLU A 65 15.23 3.19 2.02
CA GLU A 65 16.26 2.64 2.92
C GLU A 65 16.05 3.04 4.40
N GLN A 66 15.20 4.05 4.65
CA GLN A 66 14.83 4.55 5.97
C GLN A 66 13.45 4.04 6.41
N PHE A 67 12.86 3.09 5.68
CA PHE A 67 11.52 2.54 5.90
C PHE A 67 10.36 3.55 5.77
N ASN A 68 10.58 4.68 5.10
CA ASN A 68 9.48 5.57 4.73
C ASN A 68 8.74 5.01 3.52
N VAL A 69 7.42 5.20 3.53
CA VAL A 69 6.57 4.81 2.40
C VAL A 69 6.88 5.68 1.19
N ILE A 70 7.34 5.03 0.12
CA ILE A 70 7.49 5.65 -1.20
C ILE A 70 6.14 5.63 -1.92
N THR A 71 5.49 4.47 -1.98
CA THR A 71 4.18 4.28 -2.60
C THR A 71 3.48 3.04 -2.06
N THR A 72 2.16 3.11 -1.89
CA THR A 72 1.27 1.99 -1.59
C THR A 72 0.68 1.36 -2.86
N ASP A 73 0.74 2.07 -3.99
CA ASP A 73 0.23 1.64 -5.30
C ASP A 73 1.29 0.89 -6.12
N GLY A 74 2.24 0.24 -5.44
CA GLY A 74 3.36 -0.46 -6.10
C GLY A 74 2.89 -1.51 -7.11
N ARG A 75 1.70 -2.09 -6.91
CA ARG A 75 1.09 -3.05 -7.84
C ARG A 75 0.79 -2.41 -9.20
N GLU A 76 0.22 -1.20 -9.21
CA GLU A 76 -0.02 -0.46 -10.44
C GLU A 76 1.29 0.03 -11.06
N ALA A 77 2.23 0.46 -10.23
CA ALA A 77 3.54 0.93 -10.69
C ALA A 77 4.35 -0.18 -11.40
N VAL A 78 4.34 -1.40 -10.85
CA VAL A 78 4.95 -2.59 -11.48
C VAL A 78 4.21 -2.97 -12.76
N ALA A 79 2.87 -2.95 -12.75
CA ALA A 79 2.07 -3.29 -13.93
C ALA A 79 2.29 -2.30 -15.08
N SER A 80 2.54 -1.03 -14.76
CA SER A 80 2.78 0.04 -15.74
C SER A 80 4.23 0.13 -16.23
N ASP A 81 5.18 -0.52 -15.54
CA ASP A 81 6.62 -0.44 -15.83
C ASP A 81 7.27 -1.84 -15.74
N THR A 82 6.93 -2.69 -16.72
CA THR A 82 7.44 -4.07 -16.86
C THR A 82 8.97 -4.16 -17.00
N GLU A 83 9.59 -3.08 -17.47
CA GLU A 83 11.05 -2.95 -17.61
C GLU A 83 11.71 -2.34 -16.37
N CYS A 84 10.91 -1.94 -15.38
CA CYS A 84 11.34 -1.35 -14.12
C CYS A 84 12.28 -0.14 -14.31
N THR A 85 12.05 0.64 -15.36
CA THR A 85 12.86 1.82 -15.73
C THR A 85 12.66 3.00 -14.76
N ARG A 86 11.51 3.06 -14.10
CA ARG A 86 11.12 4.07 -13.10
C ARG A 86 11.27 3.56 -11.67
N PHE A 87 12.10 2.53 -11.48
CA PHE A 87 12.30 1.89 -10.19
C PHE A 87 12.63 2.87 -9.05
N SER A 88 12.17 2.53 -7.85
CA SER A 88 11.86 3.41 -6.72
C SER A 88 10.54 4.16 -6.84
N TRP A 89 9.79 4.04 -7.95
CA TRP A 89 8.44 4.59 -8.24
C TRP A 89 8.01 5.78 -7.39
N ARG A 90 8.91 6.75 -7.22
CA ARG A 90 8.65 7.88 -6.34
C ARG A 90 7.55 8.71 -6.99
N PRO A 91 6.55 9.18 -6.22
CA PRO A 91 5.60 10.12 -6.75
C PRO A 91 6.38 11.29 -7.34
N GLN A 92 6.16 11.56 -8.63
CA GLN A 92 6.73 12.75 -9.25
C GLN A 92 6.12 13.95 -8.54
N PRO A 93 6.91 14.97 -8.14
CA PRO A 93 6.33 16.20 -7.65
C PRO A 93 5.45 16.77 -8.76
N THR A 94 4.14 16.70 -8.58
CA THR A 94 3.16 17.26 -9.51
C THR A 94 3.25 18.77 -9.43
N HIS A 95 4.12 19.36 -10.25
CA HIS A 95 4.03 20.79 -10.54
C HIS A 95 2.87 21.01 -11.52
N GLN A 96 1.63 20.79 -11.05
CA GLN A 96 0.39 21.28 -11.66
C GLN A 96 -0.84 20.81 -10.85
N LEU A 97 -1.43 21.74 -10.10
CA LEU A 97 -2.87 21.91 -10.12
C LEU A 97 -3.16 23.32 -10.62
N ARG A 98 -3.37 23.40 -11.93
CA ARG A 98 -4.06 24.50 -12.61
C ARG A 98 -5.51 24.45 -12.13
N GLY A 99 -6.02 25.58 -11.65
CA GLY A 99 -7.37 25.70 -11.09
C GLY A 99 -8.48 25.09 -11.97
N GLY A 100 -9.43 24.43 -11.31
CA GLY A 100 -10.58 23.80 -11.94
C GLY A 100 -11.51 23.18 -10.89
N THR A 101 -12.32 24.05 -10.30
CA THR A 101 -13.64 23.81 -9.66
C THR A 101 -13.74 22.88 -8.46
N ILE A 102 -13.97 23.52 -7.30
CA ILE A 102 -14.58 22.96 -6.10
C ILE A 102 -16.03 22.62 -6.46
N ASP A 103 -16.39 21.35 -6.52
CA ASP A 103 -17.78 20.92 -6.51
C ASP A 103 -17.92 19.66 -5.66
N ASN A 104 -18.31 19.87 -4.40
CA ASN A 104 -19.50 19.30 -3.76
C ASN A 104 -19.32 19.29 -2.24
N ILE A 105 -19.65 20.44 -1.66
CA ILE A 105 -20.14 20.58 -0.30
C ILE A 105 -21.42 19.73 -0.24
N ASN A 106 -21.37 18.54 0.35
CA ASN A 106 -22.61 17.86 0.75
C ASN A 106 -22.93 18.28 2.18
N GLU A 107 -23.68 19.39 2.28
CA GLU A 107 -24.46 19.72 3.47
C GLU A 107 -25.69 18.80 3.56
N GLY A 108 -25.91 18.22 4.74
CA GLY A 108 -27.24 17.78 5.18
C GLY A 108 -27.21 16.74 6.30
N PRO A 109 -28.27 16.64 7.11
CA PRO A 109 -28.96 17.71 7.83
C PRO A 109 -28.85 17.49 9.36
N CYS A 110 -28.61 18.55 10.13
CA CYS A 110 -28.75 18.49 11.59
C CYS A 110 -30.23 18.45 11.97
N HIS A 111 -30.73 17.24 12.25
CA HIS A 111 -32.05 17.06 12.85
C HIS A 111 -32.00 17.34 14.36
N GLY A 112 -32.59 18.49 14.74
CA GLY A 112 -33.62 18.55 15.79
C GLY A 112 -33.18 18.76 17.24
N GLY A 113 -33.67 19.86 17.84
CA GLY A 113 -34.15 19.81 19.23
C GLY A 113 -33.83 20.99 20.14
N GLY A 114 -34.61 22.08 20.01
CA GLY A 114 -35.30 22.68 21.15
C GLY A 114 -34.56 23.64 22.10
N GLY A 115 -35.09 24.86 22.22
CA GLY A 115 -35.35 25.44 23.54
C GLY A 115 -34.55 26.70 23.95
N ARG A 116 -35.20 27.86 23.79
CA ARG A 116 -34.92 29.12 24.52
C ARG A 116 -35.01 28.91 26.05
N CYS A 117 -34.18 29.63 26.82
CA CYS A 117 -34.55 30.53 27.95
C CYS A 117 -33.44 30.66 29.02
N GLY A 118 -33.14 31.90 29.44
CA GLY A 118 -32.74 32.24 30.82
C GLY A 118 -31.39 32.94 31.00
N GLY A 119 -31.42 34.21 31.43
CA GLY A 119 -30.26 35.02 31.84
C GLY A 119 -30.54 36.51 31.73
#